data_AF-A0A1G8QZ42-F1
#
_entry.id   AF-A0A1G8QZ42-F1
#
_cell.length_a   1.000
_cell.length_b   1.000
_cell.length_c   1.000
_cell.angle_alpha   90.00
_cell.angle_beta   90.00
_cell.angle_gamma   90.00
#
_symmetry.space_group_name_H-M   'P 1'
#
loop_
_entity.id
_entity.type
_entity.pdbx_description
1 polymer ?
#
loop_
_entity_poly.entity_id
_entity_poly.type
_entity_poly.pdbx_seq_one_letter_code
_entity_poly.pdbx_strand_id
1 'polypeptide(L)'
;MQNKPTIVALLRNAARIYVGNSRFCAKPVFLVDAKNEGHTYELRGDASTSDHYAALVAEFGDVISKPDSPDAKITSIEFNTGRQYTPEGQLIEAWVVFIDNSLPESPLLGVYFNDTSRMISGYVKVRELTERAVMDAYDNGRYECA
;
A
#
# COMPACT_ATOMS: atom_id res chain seq x y z
N MET A 1 10.98 26.17 0.39
CA MET A 1 9.98 25.25 -0.20
C MET A 1 10.66 23.90 -0.39
N GLN A 2 10.31 22.87 0.38
CA GLN A 2 10.77 21.51 0.08
C GLN A 2 9.98 20.99 -1.12
N ASN A 3 10.66 20.69 -2.22
CA ASN A 3 10.05 20.02 -3.36
C ASN A 3 9.52 18.66 -2.89
N LYS A 4 8.24 18.39 -3.11
CA LYS A 4 7.67 17.07 -2.87
C LYS A 4 8.42 16.06 -3.75
N PRO A 5 8.88 14.92 -3.19
CA PRO A 5 9.59 13.92 -3.98
C PRO A 5 8.68 13.39 -5.09
N THR A 6 9.22 13.30 -6.31
CA THR A 6 8.52 12.72 -7.45
C THR A 6 8.47 11.20 -7.28
N ILE A 7 7.26 10.66 -7.17
CA ILE A 7 7.03 9.21 -7.08
C ILE A 7 7.33 8.61 -8.45
N VAL A 8 8.26 7.66 -8.51
CA VAL A 8 8.70 7.02 -9.77
C VAL A 8 8.10 5.63 -9.97
N ALA A 9 7.73 4.96 -8.87
CA ALA A 9 7.07 3.66 -8.91
C ALA A 9 6.35 3.35 -7.59
N LEU A 10 5.58 2.26 -7.58
CA LEU A 10 4.94 1.69 -6.41
C LEU A 10 5.40 0.23 -6.25
N LEU A 11 5.72 -0.17 -5.01
CA LEU A 11 5.92 -1.57 -4.65
C LEU A 11 4.56 -2.19 -4.30
N ARG A 12 4.24 -3.36 -4.88
CA ARG A 12 3.09 -4.17 -4.44
C ARG A 12 3.23 -4.40 -2.92
N ASN A 13 2.23 -3.94 -2.17
CA ASN A 13 2.15 -3.93 -0.70
C ASN A 13 2.93 -2.81 0.02
N ALA A 14 2.44 -1.58 -0.14
CA ALA A 14 2.43 -0.52 0.91
C ALA A 14 3.42 0.66 0.80
N ALA A 15 4.20 0.81 -0.28
CA ALA A 15 5.18 1.89 -0.29
C ALA A 15 5.40 2.60 -1.63
N ARG A 16 5.42 3.95 -1.54
CA ARG A 16 5.81 4.84 -2.65
C ARG A 16 7.32 4.77 -2.81
N ILE A 17 7.78 4.58 -4.05
CA ILE A 17 9.19 4.62 -4.39
C ILE A 17 9.51 5.96 -5.04
N TYR A 18 10.55 6.62 -4.55
CA TYR A 18 11.08 7.87 -5.10
C TYR A 18 12.61 7.83 -5.16
N VAL A 19 13.20 8.73 -5.94
CA VAL A 19 14.65 8.90 -5.99
C VAL A 19 15.07 9.86 -4.90
N GLY A 20 16.10 9.47 -4.13
CA GLY A 20 16.72 10.31 -3.12
C GLY A 20 18.22 10.11 -3.05
N ASN A 21 18.85 10.79 -2.10
CA ASN A 21 20.28 10.64 -1.85
C ASN A 21 20.51 9.53 -0.84
N SER A 22 21.47 8.65 -1.11
CA SER A 22 21.87 7.63 -0.14
C SER A 22 22.48 8.28 1.10
N ARG A 23 22.22 7.68 2.25
CA ARG A 23 22.86 8.03 3.53
C ARG A 23 24.27 7.46 3.64
N PHE A 24 24.61 6.49 2.79
CA PHE A 24 25.86 5.74 2.84
C PHE A 24 26.83 6.10 1.71
N CYS A 25 26.34 6.68 0.60
CA CYS A 25 27.18 7.07 -0.52
C CYS A 25 26.66 8.31 -1.24
N ALA A 26 27.51 8.97 -2.03
CA ALA A 26 27.15 10.16 -2.81
C ALA A 26 26.36 9.84 -4.11
N LYS A 27 25.64 8.70 -4.15
CA LYS A 27 24.87 8.28 -5.33
C LYS A 27 23.37 8.39 -5.08
N PRO A 28 22.57 8.64 -6.13
CA PRO A 28 21.12 8.49 -6.06
C PRO A 28 20.74 7.05 -5.76
N VAL A 29 19.73 6.86 -4.92
CA VAL A 29 19.13 5.56 -4.59
C VAL A 29 17.61 5.63 -4.65
N PHE A 30 16.98 4.46 -4.78
CA PHE A 30 15.54 4.33 -4.61
C PHE A 30 15.21 4.26 -3.13
N LEU A 31 14.28 5.12 -2.69
CA LEU A 31 13.78 5.17 -1.33
C LEU A 31 12.35 4.67 -1.28
N VAL A 32 12.03 3.93 -0.23
CA VAL A 32 10.71 3.32 -0.03
C VAL A 32 10.21 3.64 1.39
N ASP A 33 9.06 4.29 1.49
CA ASP A 33 8.46 4.63 2.79
C ASP A 33 7.58 3.47 3.28
N ALA A 34 8.02 2.77 4.33
CA ALA A 34 7.17 1.81 5.02
C ALA A 34 6.24 2.56 5.96
N LYS A 35 4.98 2.76 5.54
CA LYS A 35 3.99 3.51 6.30
C LYS A 35 3.79 2.99 7.73
N ASN A 36 3.84 1.67 7.92
CA ASN A 36 3.58 1.04 9.21
C ASN A 36 4.69 1.27 10.24
N GLU A 37 5.88 1.69 9.81
CA GLU A 37 7.05 1.86 10.68
C GLU A 37 7.52 3.32 10.77
N GLY A 38 6.90 4.23 10.01
CA GLY A 38 7.38 5.61 9.89
C GLY A 38 8.83 5.68 9.40
N HIS A 39 9.29 4.67 8.67
CA HIS A 39 10.69 4.48 8.29
C HIS A 39 10.85 4.48 6.76
N THR A 40 11.95 5.06 6.29
CA THR A 40 12.32 5.07 4.88
C THR A 40 13.52 4.14 4.68
N TYR A 41 13.39 3.16 3.80
CA TYR A 41 14.47 2.23 3.46
C TYR A 41 15.12 2.61 2.13
N GLU A 42 16.42 2.34 2.01
CA GLU A 42 17.14 2.35 0.74
C GLU A 42 16.97 1.00 0.05
N LEU A 43 16.33 0.99 -1.11
CA LEU A 43 16.22 -0.19 -1.95
C LEU A 43 17.55 -0.47 -2.66
N ARG A 44 17.83 -1.76 -2.89
CA ARG A 44 18.89 -2.16 -3.82
C ARG A 44 18.50 -1.75 -5.25
N GLY A 45 19.47 -1.33 -6.04
CA GLY A 45 19.26 -0.86 -7.41
C GLY A 45 19.99 0.45 -7.71
N ASP A 46 20.24 0.71 -9.00
CA ASP A 46 20.96 1.90 -9.45
C ASP A 46 19.98 2.98 -9.94
N ALA A 47 19.76 3.99 -9.09
CA ALA A 47 18.92 5.14 -9.42
C ALA A 47 19.70 6.27 -10.14
N SER A 48 20.93 6.02 -10.60
CA SER A 48 21.67 6.97 -11.46
C SER A 48 21.25 6.91 -12.92
N THR A 49 20.44 5.91 -13.28
CA THR A 49 19.89 5.73 -14.62
C THR A 49 18.78 6.75 -14.92
N SER A 50 18.62 7.17 -16.18
CA SER A 50 17.54 8.09 -16.56
C SER A 50 16.16 7.42 -16.59
N ASP A 51 16.11 6.10 -16.78
CA ASP A 51 14.87 5.31 -16.78
C ASP A 51 14.74 4.53 -15.46
N HIS A 52 14.35 5.27 -14.42
CA HIS A 52 14.16 4.75 -13.07
C HIS A 52 13.18 3.58 -12.99
N TYR A 53 12.12 3.60 -13.81
CA TYR A 53 11.11 2.56 -13.80
C TYR A 53 11.66 1.25 -14.36
N ALA A 54 12.36 1.30 -15.50
CA ALA A 54 13.01 0.12 -16.07
C ALA A 54 14.07 -0.47 -15.12
N ALA A 55 14.84 0.37 -14.43
CA ALA A 55 15.82 -0.08 -13.43
C ALA A 55 15.15 -0.82 -12.25
N LEU A 56 14.02 -0.30 -11.75
CA LEU A 56 13.25 -0.95 -10.68
C LEU A 56 12.61 -2.27 -11.15
N VAL A 57 12.05 -2.31 -12.37
CA VAL A 57 11.49 -3.55 -12.95
C VAL A 57 12.58 -4.60 -13.16
N ALA A 58 13.79 -4.20 -13.58
CA ALA A 58 14.90 -5.14 -13.76
C ALA A 58 15.34 -5.79 -12.43
N GLU A 59 15.30 -5.04 -11.33
CA GLU A 59 15.71 -5.53 -10.01
C GLU A 59 14.59 -6.33 -9.30
N PHE A 60 13.36 -5.82 -9.33
CA PHE A 60 12.27 -6.33 -8.50
C PHE A 60 11.17 -7.05 -9.31
N GLY A 61 11.14 -6.91 -10.63
CA GLY A 61 10.19 -7.61 -11.48
C GLY A 61 8.76 -7.08 -11.38
N ASP A 62 7.80 -7.99 -11.35
CA ASP A 62 6.37 -7.71 -11.48
C ASP A 62 5.75 -7.03 -10.24
N VAL A 63 6.49 -6.94 -9.13
CA VAL A 63 6.05 -6.19 -7.94
C VAL A 63 6.14 -4.68 -8.10
N ILE A 64 6.74 -4.18 -9.19
CA ILE A 64 6.89 -2.75 -9.48
C ILE A 64 5.83 -2.29 -10.48
N SER A 65 5.01 -1.32 -10.08
CA SER A 65 3.96 -0.73 -10.94
C SER A 65 4.21 0.75 -11.20
N LYS A 66 3.91 1.24 -12.41
CA LYS A 66 3.95 2.69 -12.69
C LYS A 66 2.84 3.39 -11.90
N PRO A 67 3.07 4.60 -11.35
CA PRO A 67 2.07 5.29 -10.52
C PRO A 67 0.74 5.57 -11.22
N ASP A 68 0.75 5.69 -12.55
CA ASP A 68 -0.38 5.97 -13.44
C ASP A 68 -0.91 4.72 -14.17
N SER A 69 -0.33 3.54 -13.92
CA SER A 69 -0.81 2.30 -14.52
C SER A 69 -2.17 1.89 -13.96
N PRO A 70 -3.10 1.35 -14.77
CA PRO A 70 -4.29 0.69 -14.24
C PRO A 70 -3.95 -0.51 -13.32
N ASP A 71 -2.72 -1.03 -13.41
CA ASP A 71 -2.20 -2.08 -12.53
C ASP A 71 -1.56 -1.55 -11.23
N ALA A 72 -1.37 -0.23 -11.10
CA ALA A 72 -1.04 0.41 -9.83
C ALA A 72 -2.28 0.45 -8.93
N LYS A 73 -2.66 -0.71 -8.44
CA LYS A 73 -3.76 -0.83 -7.48
C LYS A 73 -3.31 -0.22 -6.17
N ILE A 74 -4.11 0.70 -5.63
CA ILE A 74 -4.01 1.11 -4.23
C ILE A 74 -4.16 -0.17 -3.41
N THR A 75 -3.08 -0.57 -2.73
CA THR A 75 -3.08 -1.78 -1.90
C THR A 75 -3.26 -1.48 -0.42
N SER A 76 -3.38 -0.20 -0.02
CA SER A 76 -3.73 0.18 1.35
C SER A 76 -4.55 1.46 1.42
N ILE A 77 -5.48 1.51 2.38
CA ILE A 77 -6.29 2.67 2.71
C ILE A 77 -6.32 2.86 4.23
N GLU A 78 -6.43 4.11 4.66
CA GLU A 78 -6.70 4.49 6.04
C GLU A 78 -7.87 5.45 6.01
N PHE A 79 -8.85 5.23 6.88
CA PHE A 79 -10.05 6.06 6.91
C PHE A 79 -10.62 6.12 8.32
N ASN A 80 -11.34 7.19 8.58
CA ASN A 80 -12.08 7.39 9.82
C ASN A 80 -13.58 7.35 9.51
N THR A 81 -14.30 6.40 10.10
CA THR A 81 -15.74 6.21 9.81
C THR A 81 -16.62 7.28 10.47
N GLY A 82 -16.06 8.09 11.38
CA GLY A 82 -16.78 9.06 12.20
C GLY A 82 -17.64 8.43 13.32
N ARG A 83 -17.65 7.10 13.45
CA ARG A 83 -18.38 6.42 14.53
C ARG A 83 -17.72 6.69 15.88
N GLN A 84 -18.52 6.96 16.90
CA GLN A 84 -18.05 7.40 18.21
C GLN A 84 -17.60 6.23 19.11
N TYR A 85 -16.53 5.53 18.72
CA TYR A 85 -15.86 4.55 19.57
C TYR A 85 -14.71 5.16 20.38
N THR A 86 -14.04 6.19 19.84
CA THR A 86 -13.11 7.07 20.58
C THR A 86 -13.50 8.54 20.33
N PRO A 87 -12.91 9.51 21.06
CA PRO A 87 -13.14 10.94 20.81
C PRO A 87 -12.80 11.39 19.38
N GLU A 88 -11.83 10.74 18.74
CA GLU A 88 -11.39 11.02 17.38
C GLU A 88 -12.23 10.30 16.31
N GLY A 89 -13.06 9.32 16.71
CA GLY A 89 -13.84 8.48 15.82
C GLY A 89 -13.33 7.04 15.73
N GLN A 90 -13.70 6.32 14.67
CA GLN A 90 -13.22 4.96 14.43
C GLN A 90 -12.16 5.00 13.34
N LEU A 91 -10.91 4.72 13.70
CA LEU A 91 -9.80 4.68 12.76
C LEU A 91 -9.58 3.24 12.29
N ILE A 92 -9.60 3.04 10.96
CA ILE A 92 -9.36 1.75 10.34
C ILE A 92 -8.25 1.88 9.31
N GLU A 93 -7.27 0.99 9.44
CA GLU A 93 -6.24 0.74 8.43
C GLU A 93 -6.58 -0.56 7.70
N ALA A 94 -6.48 -0.60 6.38
CA ALA A 94 -6.73 -1.81 5.60
C ALA A 94 -5.75 -1.94 4.44
N TRP A 95 -5.30 -3.17 4.15
CA TRP A 95 -4.40 -3.45 3.03
C TRP A 95 -4.62 -4.82 2.41
N VAL A 96 -4.37 -4.91 1.10
CA VAL A 96 -4.43 -6.17 0.36
C VAL A 96 -3.27 -7.07 0.80
N VAL A 97 -3.59 -8.30 1.18
CA VAL A 97 -2.63 -9.34 1.56
C VAL A 97 -2.48 -10.42 0.49
N PHE A 98 -3.52 -10.66 -0.30
CA PHE A 98 -3.48 -11.55 -1.47
C PHE A 98 -4.54 -11.17 -2.50
N ILE A 99 -4.39 -11.68 -3.73
CA ILE A 99 -5.39 -11.57 -4.79
C ILE A 99 -5.79 -12.98 -5.20
N ASP A 100 -7.07 -13.30 -5.03
CA ASP A 100 -7.68 -14.54 -5.48
C ASP A 100 -8.14 -14.37 -6.94
N ASN A 101 -7.42 -15.03 -7.84
CA ASN A 101 -7.66 -15.02 -9.29
C ASN A 101 -8.43 -16.27 -9.77
N SER A 102 -9.11 -17.00 -8.88
CA SER A 102 -9.95 -18.15 -9.27
C SER A 102 -11.02 -17.78 -10.30
N LEU A 103 -11.42 -16.49 -10.34
CA LEU A 103 -12.21 -15.88 -11.40
C LEU A 103 -11.40 -14.74 -12.04
N PRO A 104 -10.69 -14.99 -13.16
CA PRO A 104 -9.77 -14.01 -13.75
C PRO A 104 -10.43 -12.69 -14.17
N GLU A 105 -11.66 -12.77 -14.67
CA GLU A 105 -12.50 -11.62 -15.08
C GLU A 105 -13.02 -10.81 -13.87
N SER A 106 -12.92 -11.37 -12.67
CA SER A 106 -13.45 -10.77 -11.45
C SER A 106 -12.62 -11.27 -10.26
N PRO A 107 -11.39 -10.76 -10.07
CA PRO A 107 -10.57 -11.16 -8.94
C PRO A 107 -11.20 -10.69 -7.62
N LEU A 108 -10.87 -11.41 -6.54
CA LEU A 108 -11.16 -10.96 -5.17
C LEU A 108 -9.86 -10.52 -4.50
N LEU A 109 -9.92 -9.42 -3.77
CA LEU A 109 -8.84 -8.94 -2.93
C LEU A 109 -9.06 -9.50 -1.53
N GLY A 110 -8.10 -10.29 -1.03
CA GLY A 110 -7.98 -10.58 0.38
C GLY A 110 -7.38 -9.36 1.06
N VAL A 111 -8.13 -8.72 1.95
CA VAL A 111 -7.75 -7.48 2.63
C VAL A 111 -7.71 -7.74 4.12
N TYR A 112 -6.57 -7.47 4.74
CA TYR A 112 -6.48 -7.37 6.18
C TYR A 112 -6.95 -5.97 6.61
N PHE A 113 -7.70 -5.88 7.70
CA PHE A 113 -8.01 -4.61 8.36
C PHE A 113 -7.60 -4.63 9.83
N ASN A 114 -7.30 -3.45 10.35
CA ASN A 114 -7.01 -3.17 11.74
C ASN A 114 -7.87 -1.99 12.21
N ASP A 115 -8.91 -2.28 12.99
CA ASP A 115 -9.70 -1.29 13.70
C ASP A 115 -9.06 -1.02 15.05
N THR A 116 -8.22 0.02 15.08
CA THR A 116 -7.46 0.39 16.28
C THR A 116 -8.36 0.96 17.38
N SER A 117 -9.49 1.57 16.99
CA SER A 117 -10.47 2.14 17.91
C SER A 117 -11.23 1.07 18.70
N ARG A 118 -11.47 -0.11 18.10
CA ARG A 118 -12.18 -1.22 18.76
C ARG A 118 -11.31 -2.42 19.10
N MET A 119 -10.03 -2.39 18.73
CA MET A 119 -9.10 -3.52 18.87
C MET A 119 -9.60 -4.77 18.15
N ILE A 120 -10.13 -4.60 16.95
CA ILE A 120 -10.63 -5.69 16.10
C ILE A 120 -9.78 -5.73 14.84
N SER A 121 -9.23 -6.89 14.52
CA SER A 121 -8.54 -7.13 13.27
C SER A 121 -9.05 -8.39 12.59
N GLY A 122 -8.94 -8.43 11.27
CA GLY A 122 -9.41 -9.57 10.51
C GLY A 122 -9.19 -9.45 9.03
N TYR A 123 -9.62 -10.49 8.32
CA TYR A 123 -9.51 -10.60 6.88
C TYR A 123 -10.87 -10.54 6.21
N VAL A 124 -11.05 -9.64 5.24
CA VAL A 124 -12.23 -9.54 4.39
C VAL A 124 -11.86 -9.88 2.95
N LYS A 125 -12.84 -10.38 2.18
CA LYS A 125 -12.72 -10.55 0.73
C LYS A 125 -13.59 -9.52 0.02
N VAL A 126 -12.97 -8.62 -0.74
CA VAL A 126 -13.66 -7.52 -1.44
C VAL A 126 -13.29 -7.48 -2.92
N ARG A 127 -14.14 -6.87 -3.74
CA ARG A 127 -13.86 -6.67 -5.18
C ARG A 127 -12.88 -5.52 -5.43
N GLU A 128 -12.94 -4.51 -4.58
CA GLU A 128 -12.15 -3.28 -4.67
C GLU A 128 -11.76 -2.84 -3.27
N LEU A 129 -10.55 -2.29 -3.11
CA LEU A 129 -10.11 -1.73 -1.84
C LEU A 129 -10.69 -0.31 -1.68
N THR A 130 -11.88 -0.22 -1.10
CA THR A 130 -12.54 1.04 -0.75
C THR A 130 -13.05 0.99 0.68
N GLU A 131 -13.18 2.16 1.32
CA GLU A 131 -13.78 2.29 2.65
C GLU A 131 -15.13 1.57 2.71
N ARG A 132 -16.01 1.85 1.74
CA ARG A 132 -17.33 1.24 1.66
C ARG A 132 -17.25 -0.30 1.58
N ALA A 133 -16.41 -0.86 0.72
CA ALA A 133 -16.35 -2.31 0.56
C ALA A 133 -15.81 -3.01 1.82
N VAL A 134 -14.80 -2.41 2.48
CA VAL A 134 -14.25 -2.92 3.75
C VAL A 134 -15.29 -2.83 4.85
N MET A 135 -15.98 -1.69 4.99
CA MET A 135 -17.00 -1.48 6.02
C MET A 135 -18.24 -2.33 5.79
N ASP A 136 -18.70 -2.49 4.56
CA ASP A 136 -19.81 -3.38 4.23
C ASP A 136 -19.50 -4.83 4.68
N ALA A 137 -18.27 -5.32 4.45
CA ALA A 137 -17.86 -6.64 4.91
C ALA A 137 -17.73 -6.71 6.45
N TYR A 138 -17.08 -5.71 7.06
CA TYR A 138 -16.91 -5.57 8.51
C TYR A 138 -18.26 -5.58 9.24
N ASP A 139 -19.19 -4.73 8.84
CA ASP A 139 -20.49 -4.52 9.52
C ASP A 139 -21.39 -5.74 9.41
N ASN A 140 -21.24 -6.51 8.32
CA ASN A 140 -21.96 -7.76 8.13
C ASN A 140 -21.26 -8.96 8.79
N GLY A 141 -20.17 -8.76 9.54
CA GLY A 141 -19.41 -9.84 10.17
C GLY A 141 -18.76 -10.80 9.18
N ARG A 142 -18.52 -10.35 7.93
CA ARG A 142 -17.94 -11.17 6.85
C ARG A 142 -16.42 -11.10 6.86
N TYR A 143 -15.84 -11.29 8.04
CA TYR A 143 -14.41 -11.34 8.23
C TYR A 143 -14.00 -12.55 9.06
N GLU A 144 -12.80 -13.04 8.81
CA GLU A 144 -12.14 -14.03 9.65
C GLU A 144 -11.26 -13.28 10.66
N CYS A 145 -11.40 -13.59 11.96
CA CYS A 145 -10.52 -13.00 12.98
C CYS A 145 -9.07 -13.40 12.69
N ALA A 146 -8.17 -12.41 12.79
CA ALA A 146 -6.74 -12.61 12.64
C ALA A 146 -6.06 -13.11 13.92
#